data_AF-A0A9W6Z0B8-F1
#
_entry.id   AF-A0A9W6Z0B8-F1
#
_cell.length_a   1.000
_cell.length_b   1.000
_cell.length_c   1.000
_cell.angle_alpha   90.00
_cell.angle_beta   90.00
_cell.angle_gamma   90.00
#
_symmetry.space_group_name_H-M   'P 1'
#
loop_
_entity.id
_entity.type
_entity.pdbx_description
1 polymer ?
#
loop_
_entity_poly.entity_id
_entity_poly.type
_entity_poly.pdbx_seq_one_letter_code
_entity_poly.pdbx_strand_id
1 'polypeptide(L)'
;MLTPSQRDAISQFQRVIPNPQLSEPQQIQLLQSFNWDLERSILYYYESHPYLAVASAPTNTTGVTRSRSRSSLISDAMSDNPFARLLRGVGIGVGSSSDNNSNIIHDSTQSMPGAFPEDEIIREPSKLHQYFNKFINYSLQFIINVIVLPLCVIYKALGYTLAFLLAIVMPIIGHNGLNYKIIRKNNNPTDVARRFVMRFDESIGNSTYYSGRLDNMGSRPNIGSERVGHGLGGRSYSEEADHLISQNSSLNIDRPDFLECAYSQALFYVKKHARWLMVYIDCEENQDSTAFINDVLVNPEILSFIKENDILCWGGDFKESESFQVCNQFKINKLPFVGLLCLTQNQTPTSSGMQNSAPLMSLVCKIQGYQDLNTVMFKLNKAYEKFNPNLITIRADVERDLESRKMRQRQDEAYQQSLQRDKAKKLQRQLAKEQARKDAELQQLKQQWLKWRKSTL
;
A
#
# COMPACT_ATOMS: atom_id res chain seq x y z
N MET A 1 -36.39 29.96 -29.53
CA MET A 1 -35.14 30.18 -30.30
C MET A 1 -33.98 30.16 -29.32
N LEU A 2 -32.94 29.35 -29.56
CA LEU A 2 -31.79 29.26 -28.66
C LEU A 2 -30.90 30.51 -28.80
N THR A 3 -30.39 31.00 -27.67
CA THR A 3 -29.44 32.13 -27.62
C THR A 3 -28.06 31.71 -28.15
N PRO A 4 -27.19 32.65 -28.55
CA PRO A 4 -25.85 32.32 -29.06
C PRO A 4 -24.99 31.53 -28.07
N SER A 5 -25.08 31.86 -26.77
CA SER A 5 -24.37 31.16 -25.70
C SER A 5 -24.86 29.72 -25.51
N GLN A 6 -26.16 29.47 -25.69
CA GLN A 6 -26.75 28.14 -25.61
C GLN A 6 -26.31 27.23 -26.76
N ARG A 7 -26.10 27.78 -27.96
CA ARG A 7 -25.56 27.02 -29.10
C ARG A 7 -24.10 26.65 -28.90
N ASP A 8 -23.32 27.55 -28.30
CA ASP A 8 -21.92 27.29 -27.98
C ASP A 8 -21.80 26.15 -26.96
N ALA A 9 -22.63 26.15 -25.90
CA ALA A 9 -22.66 25.08 -24.91
C ALA A 9 -22.98 23.69 -25.50
N ILE A 10 -23.90 23.61 -26.47
CA ILE A 10 -24.21 22.36 -27.18
C ILE A 10 -23.01 21.90 -28.00
N SER A 11 -22.37 22.82 -28.72
CA SER A 11 -21.19 22.50 -29.54
C SER A 11 -20.02 22.00 -28.68
N GLN A 12 -19.84 22.55 -27.48
CA GLN A 12 -18.83 22.11 -26.53
C GLN A 12 -19.19 20.74 -25.94
N PHE A 13 -20.45 20.49 -25.62
CA PHE A 13 -20.93 19.18 -25.16
C PHE A 13 -20.66 18.08 -26.20
N GLN A 14 -20.94 18.35 -27.48
CA GLN A 14 -20.68 17.42 -28.60
C GLN A 14 -19.18 17.22 -28.90
N ARG A 15 -18.32 18.21 -28.61
CA ARG A 15 -16.87 18.05 -28.74
C ARG A 15 -16.28 17.17 -27.65
N VAL A 16 -16.78 17.29 -26.42
CA VAL A 16 -16.30 16.51 -25.28
C VAL A 16 -16.78 15.06 -25.35
N ILE A 17 -17.97 14.83 -25.92
CA ILE A 17 -18.54 13.49 -26.11
C ILE A 17 -18.56 13.18 -27.61
N PRO A 18 -17.52 12.52 -28.17
CA PRO A 18 -17.37 12.35 -29.62
C PRO A 18 -18.39 11.39 -30.26
N ASN A 19 -19.12 10.59 -29.47
CA ASN A 19 -20.23 9.73 -29.92
C ASN A 19 -21.42 9.81 -28.95
N PRO A 20 -22.22 10.89 -28.98
CA PRO A 20 -23.36 11.02 -28.09
C PRO A 20 -24.47 10.06 -28.56
N GLN A 21 -24.82 9.09 -27.73
CA GLN A 21 -25.99 8.22 -27.94
C GLN A 21 -27.33 8.96 -27.84
N LEU A 22 -27.30 10.24 -27.42
CA LEU A 22 -28.45 11.12 -27.27
C LEU A 22 -28.66 11.96 -28.54
N SER A 23 -29.90 12.00 -29.01
CA SER A 23 -30.32 12.89 -30.09
C SER A 23 -30.19 14.37 -29.67
N GLU A 24 -29.93 15.28 -30.62
CA GLU A 24 -29.81 16.73 -30.38
C GLU A 24 -30.93 17.33 -29.49
N PRO A 25 -32.23 17.00 -29.65
CA PRO A 25 -33.27 17.51 -28.75
C PRO A 25 -33.13 17.02 -27.30
N GLN A 26 -32.62 15.81 -27.09
CA GLN A 26 -32.37 15.27 -25.73
C GLN A 26 -31.15 15.93 -25.08
N GLN A 27 -30.13 16.30 -25.87
CA GLN A 27 -28.98 17.07 -25.37
C GLN A 27 -29.42 18.45 -24.88
N ILE A 28 -30.32 19.11 -25.62
CA ILE A 28 -30.91 20.40 -25.24
C ILE A 28 -31.71 20.26 -23.94
N GLN A 29 -32.50 19.20 -23.80
CA GLN A 29 -33.30 18.96 -22.59
C GLN A 29 -32.43 18.73 -21.35
N LEU A 30 -31.32 17.99 -21.50
CA LEU A 30 -30.36 17.73 -20.43
C LEU A 30 -29.63 19.01 -20.02
N LEU A 31 -29.16 19.80 -20.98
CA LEU A 31 -28.54 21.10 -20.68
C LEU A 31 -29.55 22.05 -20.01
N GLN A 32 -30.82 22.04 -20.43
CA GLN A 32 -31.87 22.85 -19.78
C GLN A 32 -32.14 22.42 -18.33
N SER A 33 -32.13 21.11 -18.01
CA SER A 33 -32.35 20.65 -16.63
C SER A 33 -31.26 21.09 -15.66
N PHE A 34 -30.05 21.38 -16.16
CA PHE A 34 -28.92 21.86 -15.37
C PHE A 34 -28.59 23.34 -15.63
N ASN A 35 -29.58 24.15 -16.05
CA ASN A 35 -29.41 25.59 -16.30
C ASN A 35 -28.24 25.94 -17.26
N TRP A 36 -27.99 25.09 -18.25
CA TRP A 36 -26.91 25.22 -19.24
C TRP A 36 -25.49 25.14 -18.64
N ASP A 37 -25.36 24.55 -17.45
CA ASP A 37 -24.06 24.24 -16.85
C ASP A 37 -23.46 22.98 -17.50
N LEU A 38 -22.42 23.20 -18.32
CA LEU A 38 -21.78 22.16 -19.15
C LEU A 38 -21.15 21.06 -18.29
N GLU A 39 -20.47 21.41 -17.21
CA GLU A 39 -19.70 20.47 -16.39
C GLU A 39 -20.62 19.50 -15.66
N ARG A 40 -21.67 20.03 -15.03
CA ARG A 40 -22.68 19.21 -14.35
C ARG A 40 -23.45 18.31 -15.32
N SER A 41 -23.75 18.82 -16.51
CA SER A 41 -24.43 18.06 -17.57
C SER A 41 -23.59 16.88 -18.06
N ILE A 42 -22.28 17.08 -18.23
CA ILE A 42 -21.34 16.02 -18.65
C ILE A 42 -21.17 14.97 -17.55
N LEU A 43 -21.02 15.40 -16.28
CA LEU A 43 -20.90 14.48 -15.15
C LEU A 43 -22.15 13.58 -15.02
N TYR A 44 -23.35 14.16 -15.11
CA TYR A 44 -24.59 13.40 -15.11
C TYR A 44 -24.71 12.44 -16.31
N TYR A 45 -24.22 12.84 -17.48
CA TYR A 45 -24.18 11.97 -18.66
C TYR A 45 -23.29 10.75 -18.45
N TYR A 46 -22.09 10.91 -17.89
CA TYR A 46 -21.20 9.79 -17.60
C TYR A 46 -21.65 8.92 -16.43
N GLU A 47 -22.32 9.51 -15.43
CA GLU A 47 -22.92 8.77 -14.32
C GLU A 47 -24.07 7.88 -14.81
N SER A 48 -24.88 8.38 -15.76
CA SER A 48 -25.94 7.59 -16.40
C SER A 48 -25.44 6.56 -17.42
N HIS A 49 -24.26 6.78 -18.02
CA HIS A 49 -23.65 5.88 -19.02
C HIS A 49 -22.19 5.54 -18.68
N PRO A 50 -21.95 4.77 -17.59
CA PRO A 50 -20.61 4.53 -17.05
C PRO A 50 -19.67 3.77 -18.00
N TYR A 51 -20.22 3.04 -18.98
CA TYR A 51 -19.43 2.31 -19.99
C TYR A 51 -18.79 3.23 -21.05
N LEU A 52 -19.26 4.48 -21.21
CA LEU A 52 -18.74 5.44 -22.19
C LEU A 52 -17.56 6.27 -21.67
N ALA A 53 -17.36 6.32 -20.35
CA ALA A 53 -16.25 7.03 -19.72
C ALA A 53 -14.88 6.43 -20.07
N VAL A 54 -14.84 5.11 -20.35
CA VAL A 54 -13.59 4.40 -20.71
C VAL A 54 -13.12 4.76 -22.14
N ALA A 55 -14.02 5.17 -23.02
CA ALA A 55 -13.73 5.44 -24.43
C ALA A 55 -13.34 6.91 -24.74
N SER A 56 -13.43 7.82 -23.77
CA SER A 56 -13.29 9.27 -23.97
C SER A 56 -12.16 9.90 -23.15
N ALA A 57 -11.03 9.21 -23.03
CA ALA A 57 -9.78 9.82 -22.56
C ALA A 57 -9.08 10.54 -23.74
N PRO A 58 -8.85 11.86 -23.69
CA PRO A 58 -8.14 12.56 -24.75
C PRO A 58 -6.64 12.26 -24.69
N THR A 59 -6.11 11.58 -25.70
CA THR A 59 -4.68 11.54 -26.01
C THR A 59 -4.29 12.88 -26.63
N ASN A 60 -3.90 13.86 -25.82
CA ASN A 60 -3.05 14.97 -26.26
C ASN A 60 -2.33 15.56 -25.06
N THR A 61 -1.10 15.10 -24.83
CA THR A 61 -0.12 15.81 -24.01
C THR A 61 1.23 15.69 -24.70
N THR A 62 1.64 16.77 -25.37
CA THR A 62 3.02 17.04 -25.73
C THR A 62 3.78 17.45 -24.48
N GLY A 63 4.97 16.88 -24.26
CA GLY A 63 5.96 17.47 -23.33
C GLY A 63 6.66 16.53 -22.34
N VAL A 64 7.54 15.66 -22.84
CA VAL A 64 8.91 15.45 -22.32
C VAL A 64 9.07 15.14 -20.81
N THR A 65 9.20 13.85 -20.46
CA THR A 65 10.51 13.27 -20.09
C THR A 65 10.45 11.78 -19.72
N ARG A 66 11.39 11.04 -20.33
CA ARG A 66 12.21 9.98 -19.71
C ARG A 66 11.49 8.76 -19.12
N SER A 67 11.24 7.79 -19.98
CA SER A 67 11.28 6.39 -19.58
C SER A 67 12.74 5.99 -19.27
N ARG A 68 13.07 5.95 -17.96
CA ARG A 68 14.08 5.03 -17.45
C ARG A 68 13.41 3.68 -17.26
N SER A 69 13.98 2.70 -17.93
CA SER A 69 13.59 1.29 -17.95
C SER A 69 13.43 0.70 -16.55
N ARG A 70 12.33 -0.03 -16.33
CA ARG A 70 12.33 -1.28 -15.54
C ARG A 70 11.07 -2.11 -15.84
N SER A 71 11.29 -3.03 -16.76
CA SER A 71 10.70 -4.36 -16.89
C SER A 71 9.86 -4.85 -15.70
N SER A 72 8.58 -5.11 -15.95
CA SER A 72 7.86 -6.24 -15.38
C SER A 72 7.23 -7.00 -16.54
N LEU A 73 7.91 -8.09 -16.91
CA LEU A 73 7.36 -9.18 -17.69
C LEU A 73 6.19 -9.78 -16.91
N ILE A 74 5.03 -9.93 -17.56
CA ILE A 74 4.12 -11.08 -17.54
C ILE A 74 2.92 -10.66 -18.40
N SER A 75 2.44 -11.61 -19.22
CA SER A 75 1.37 -11.53 -20.21
C SER A 75 1.74 -10.91 -21.56
N ASP A 76 2.41 -11.72 -22.40
CA ASP A 76 1.98 -11.97 -23.78
C ASP A 76 2.90 -13.02 -24.40
N ALA A 77 2.62 -14.27 -24.07
CA ALA A 77 3.24 -15.43 -24.68
C ALA A 77 2.14 -16.39 -25.11
N MET A 78 1.43 -16.05 -26.19
CA MET A 78 0.50 -16.99 -26.80
C MET A 78 0.13 -16.64 -28.25
N SER A 79 1.13 -16.42 -29.11
CA SER A 79 0.95 -16.61 -30.57
C SER A 79 2.26 -16.74 -31.37
N ASP A 80 3.38 -17.09 -30.74
CA ASP A 80 4.62 -17.32 -31.51
C ASP A 80 4.81 -18.80 -31.82
N ASN A 81 4.59 -19.12 -33.10
CA ASN A 81 4.71 -20.45 -33.66
C ASN A 81 6.18 -20.93 -33.53
N PRO A 82 6.49 -21.98 -32.73
CA PRO A 82 7.87 -22.37 -32.42
C PRO A 82 8.67 -22.81 -33.65
N PHE A 83 7.98 -23.17 -34.72
CA PHE A 83 8.58 -23.56 -35.99
C PHE A 83 9.27 -22.40 -36.74
N ALA A 84 8.76 -21.17 -36.60
CA ALA A 84 9.33 -19.99 -37.24
C ALA A 84 10.69 -19.59 -36.66
N ARG A 85 10.93 -19.91 -35.37
CA ARG A 85 12.23 -19.71 -34.71
C ARG A 85 13.28 -20.73 -35.15
N LEU A 86 12.87 -21.98 -35.40
CA LEU A 86 13.79 -23.03 -35.82
C LEU A 86 14.33 -22.77 -37.24
N LEU A 87 13.48 -22.31 -38.15
CA LEU A 87 13.88 -22.00 -39.54
C LEU A 87 14.77 -20.75 -39.65
N ARG A 88 14.61 -19.77 -38.75
CA ARG A 88 15.47 -18.58 -38.70
C ARG A 88 16.89 -18.89 -38.21
N GLY A 89 17.08 -19.96 -37.42
CA GLY A 89 18.39 -20.41 -36.93
C GLY A 89 19.25 -21.15 -37.96
N VAL A 90 18.66 -21.62 -39.06
CA VAL A 90 19.35 -22.42 -40.11
C VAL A 90 19.67 -21.57 -41.36
N GLY A 91 19.42 -20.26 -41.33
CA GLY A 91 19.82 -19.34 -42.41
C GLY A 91 19.00 -19.45 -43.71
N ILE A 92 17.84 -20.14 -43.69
CA ILE A 92 16.93 -20.20 -44.83
C ILE A 92 15.90 -19.07 -44.68
N GLY A 93 16.19 -17.92 -45.28
CA GLY A 93 15.27 -16.78 -45.34
C GLY A 93 14.12 -17.05 -46.31
N VAL A 94 12.93 -17.36 -45.79
CA VAL A 94 11.69 -17.32 -46.58
C VAL A 94 11.18 -15.88 -46.54
N GLY A 95 11.48 -15.13 -47.60
CA GLY A 95 10.91 -13.80 -47.83
C GLY A 95 9.40 -13.91 -48.05
N SER A 96 8.62 -13.43 -47.08
CA SER A 96 7.22 -13.09 -47.29
C SER A 96 7.19 -11.76 -48.03
N SER A 97 6.73 -11.80 -49.28
CA SER A 97 6.29 -10.62 -50.03
C SER A 97 5.18 -9.95 -49.23
N SER A 98 5.48 -8.77 -48.69
CA SER A 98 4.49 -7.82 -48.20
C SER A 98 4.71 -6.53 -48.98
N ASP A 99 3.61 -5.99 -49.45
CA ASP A 99 3.52 -4.97 -50.48
C ASP A 99 4.37 -3.72 -50.22
N ASN A 100 5.11 -3.32 -51.26
CA ASN A 100 5.82 -2.06 -51.33
C ASN A 100 4.81 -0.90 -51.35
N ASN A 101 4.64 -0.21 -50.22
CA ASN A 101 4.28 1.20 -50.24
C ASN A 101 5.54 2.02 -49.90
N SER A 102 6.19 2.51 -50.94
CA SER A 102 7.44 3.27 -50.88
C SER A 102 7.19 4.66 -50.28
N ASN A 103 7.54 4.86 -49.01
CA ASN A 103 7.82 6.19 -48.48
C ASN A 103 9.30 6.49 -48.74
N ILE A 104 9.50 7.32 -49.74
CA ILE A 104 10.77 7.95 -50.14
C ILE A 104 11.30 8.74 -48.94
N ILE A 105 12.42 8.29 -48.38
CA ILE A 105 13.27 9.11 -47.50
C ILE A 105 14.42 9.58 -48.39
N HIS A 106 14.36 10.85 -48.80
CA HIS A 106 15.50 11.54 -49.39
C HIS A 106 16.54 11.77 -48.30
N ASP A 107 17.58 10.93 -48.25
CA ASP A 107 18.81 11.27 -47.54
C ASP A 107 19.73 12.04 -48.50
N SER A 108 20.19 13.19 -48.03
CA SER A 108 20.83 14.21 -48.85
C SER A 108 22.34 14.09 -48.71
N THR A 109 22.95 13.22 -49.52
CA THR A 109 24.38 13.27 -49.77
C THR A 109 24.64 14.22 -50.94
N GLN A 110 25.08 15.44 -50.61
CA GLN A 110 25.64 16.41 -51.55
C GLN A 110 26.81 15.78 -52.31
N SER A 111 26.58 15.39 -53.57
CA SER A 111 27.63 15.11 -54.55
C SER A 111 27.94 16.37 -55.35
N MET A 112 29.21 16.74 -55.41
CA MET A 112 29.77 17.89 -56.13
C MET A 112 29.36 17.92 -57.62
N PRO A 113 29.20 19.11 -58.24
CA PRO A 113 28.84 19.22 -59.65
C PRO A 113 30.06 18.87 -60.52
N GLY A 114 30.02 17.72 -61.20
CA GLY A 114 31.07 17.31 -62.15
C GLY A 114 31.36 15.82 -62.29
N ALA A 115 30.68 14.92 -61.57
CA ALA A 115 30.86 13.48 -61.76
C ALA A 115 29.99 12.96 -62.92
N PHE A 116 30.63 12.28 -63.89
CA PHE A 116 29.98 11.56 -64.99
C PHE A 116 29.21 10.34 -64.45
N PRO A 117 28.09 9.94 -65.09
CA PRO A 117 27.36 8.74 -64.68
C PRO A 117 28.13 7.47 -65.07
N GLU A 118 28.40 6.60 -64.10
CA GLU A 118 28.84 5.22 -64.32
C GLU A 118 27.60 4.33 -64.50
N ASP A 119 27.49 3.67 -65.65
CA ASP A 119 26.42 2.71 -65.96
C ASP A 119 26.62 1.40 -65.17
N GLU A 120 25.94 1.25 -64.04
CA GLU A 120 25.89 -0.03 -63.32
C GLU A 120 24.77 -0.93 -63.89
N ILE A 121 25.15 -1.87 -64.76
CA ILE A 121 24.24 -2.83 -65.40
C ILE A 121 23.79 -3.87 -64.36
N ILE A 122 22.66 -3.62 -63.70
CA ILE A 122 21.96 -4.61 -62.85
C ILE A 122 21.30 -5.65 -63.77
N ARG A 123 21.91 -6.83 -63.93
CA ARG A 123 21.29 -7.96 -64.65
C ARG A 123 20.24 -8.64 -63.76
N GLU A 124 18.96 -8.52 -64.12
CA GLU A 124 17.88 -9.27 -63.46
C GLU A 124 18.02 -10.79 -63.71
N PRO A 125 17.83 -11.66 -62.69
CA PRO A 125 17.93 -13.11 -62.85
C PRO A 125 16.77 -13.65 -63.71
N SER A 126 17.07 -14.63 -64.56
CA SER A 126 16.13 -15.20 -65.52
C SER A 126 14.85 -15.74 -64.85
N LYS A 127 13.69 -15.56 -65.51
CA LYS A 127 12.38 -15.99 -64.99
C LYS A 127 12.34 -17.46 -64.59
N LEU A 128 13.12 -18.31 -65.28
CA LEU A 128 13.25 -19.74 -64.97
C LEU A 128 13.84 -19.99 -63.57
N HIS A 129 14.83 -19.19 -63.15
CA HIS A 129 15.42 -19.29 -61.82
C HIS A 129 14.41 -18.94 -60.72
N GLN A 130 13.52 -17.97 -60.97
CA GLN A 130 12.47 -17.60 -60.02
C GLN A 130 11.41 -18.69 -59.85
N TYR A 131 11.00 -19.36 -60.93
CA TYR A 131 10.07 -20.49 -60.85
C TYR A 131 10.69 -21.70 -60.15
N PHE A 132 11.97 -21.97 -60.41
CA PHE A 132 12.69 -23.08 -59.78
C PHE A 132 12.83 -22.88 -58.26
N ASN A 133 13.19 -21.67 -57.82
CA ASN A 133 13.26 -21.36 -56.38
C ASN A 133 11.89 -21.40 -55.71
N LYS A 134 10.82 -20.94 -56.37
CA LYS A 134 9.45 -21.09 -55.86
C LYS A 134 9.08 -22.58 -55.73
N PHE A 135 9.38 -23.39 -56.73
CA PHE A 135 9.10 -24.83 -56.71
C PHE A 135 9.84 -25.56 -55.57
N ILE A 136 11.13 -25.26 -55.36
CA ILE A 136 11.92 -25.82 -54.25
C ILE A 136 11.32 -25.41 -52.90
N ASN A 137 10.97 -24.14 -52.73
CA ASN A 137 10.42 -23.65 -51.47
C ASN A 137 9.06 -24.29 -51.14
N TYR A 138 8.17 -24.44 -52.12
CA TYR A 138 6.90 -25.13 -51.91
C TYR A 138 7.08 -26.62 -51.60
N SER A 139 8.03 -27.29 -52.28
CA SER A 139 8.32 -28.70 -52.04
C SER A 139 8.92 -28.94 -50.64
N LEU A 140 9.81 -28.06 -50.19
CA LEU A 140 10.37 -28.12 -48.83
C LEU A 140 9.31 -27.86 -47.76
N GLN A 141 8.43 -26.87 -47.97
CA GLN A 141 7.31 -26.61 -47.06
C GLN A 141 6.35 -27.80 -46.97
N PHE A 142 6.12 -28.50 -48.09
CA PHE A 142 5.31 -29.72 -48.10
C PHE A 142 5.95 -30.84 -47.29
N ILE A 143 7.26 -31.10 -47.46
CA ILE A 143 7.99 -32.13 -46.70
C ILE A 143 7.99 -31.81 -45.21
N ILE A 144 8.22 -30.55 -44.85
CA ILE A 144 8.17 -30.08 -43.47
C ILE A 144 6.79 -30.36 -42.85
N ASN A 145 5.71 -30.00 -43.54
CA ASN A 145 4.36 -30.20 -43.02
C ASN A 145 4.00 -31.69 -42.90
N VAL A 146 4.45 -32.53 -43.82
CA VAL A 146 4.24 -33.99 -43.76
C VAL A 146 4.94 -34.63 -42.54
N ILE A 147 6.08 -34.08 -42.10
CA ILE A 147 6.83 -34.59 -40.94
C ILE A 147 6.30 -34.00 -39.63
N VAL A 148 5.99 -32.71 -39.59
CA VAL A 148 5.65 -31.98 -38.35
C VAL A 148 4.22 -32.28 -37.90
N LEU A 149 3.28 -32.43 -38.83
CA LEU A 149 1.87 -32.68 -38.51
C LEU A 149 1.64 -34.01 -37.75
N PRO A 150 2.18 -35.17 -38.17
CA PRO A 150 2.03 -36.40 -37.40
C PRO A 150 2.72 -36.32 -36.03
N LEU A 151 3.86 -35.61 -35.94
CA LEU A 151 4.61 -35.43 -34.69
C LEU A 151 3.83 -34.58 -33.67
N CYS A 152 3.14 -33.52 -34.12
CA CYS A 152 2.24 -32.72 -33.29
C CYS A 152 1.02 -33.51 -32.80
N VAL A 153 0.46 -34.38 -33.64
CA VAL A 153 -0.65 -35.26 -33.25
C VAL A 153 -0.20 -36.25 -32.17
N ILE A 154 0.99 -36.85 -32.33
CA ILE A 154 1.59 -37.74 -31.32
C ILE A 154 1.86 -37.00 -30.01
N TYR A 155 2.40 -35.78 -30.05
CA TYR A 155 2.63 -34.97 -28.85
C TYR A 155 1.34 -34.67 -28.10
N LYS A 156 0.26 -34.29 -28.80
CA LYS A 156 -1.04 -34.06 -28.15
C LYS A 156 -1.63 -35.35 -27.58
N ALA A 157 -1.51 -36.47 -28.29
CA ALA A 157 -1.94 -37.77 -27.79
C ALA A 157 -1.21 -38.14 -26.50
N LEU A 158 0.13 -37.97 -26.44
CA LEU A 158 0.94 -38.16 -25.24
C LEU A 158 0.55 -37.23 -24.08
N GLY A 159 0.23 -35.97 -24.36
CA GLY A 159 -0.25 -35.04 -23.34
C GLY A 159 -1.58 -35.48 -22.73
N TYR A 160 -2.53 -35.93 -23.56
CA TYR A 160 -3.82 -36.43 -23.08
C TYR A 160 -3.70 -37.76 -22.34
N THR A 161 -2.82 -38.68 -22.77
CA THR A 161 -2.58 -39.92 -22.03
C THR A 161 -1.91 -39.67 -20.68
N LEU A 162 -0.97 -38.73 -20.59
CA LEU A 162 -0.34 -38.33 -19.32
C LEU A 162 -1.36 -37.68 -18.36
N ALA A 163 -2.22 -36.80 -18.86
CA ALA A 163 -3.28 -36.18 -18.07
C ALA A 163 -4.30 -37.21 -17.56
N PHE A 164 -4.66 -38.20 -18.40
CA PHE A 164 -5.52 -39.32 -18.00
C PHE A 164 -4.87 -40.19 -16.93
N LEU A 165 -3.57 -40.47 -17.06
CA LEU A 165 -2.81 -41.23 -16.07
C LEU A 165 -2.73 -40.48 -14.73
N LEU A 166 -2.45 -39.17 -14.75
CA LEU A 166 -2.50 -38.31 -13.56
C LEU A 166 -3.90 -38.26 -12.92
N ALA A 167 -4.97 -38.23 -13.73
CA ALA A 167 -6.35 -38.26 -13.23
C ALA A 167 -6.70 -39.59 -12.54
N ILE A 168 -6.12 -40.71 -12.97
CA ILE A 168 -6.28 -42.02 -12.31
C ILE A 168 -5.44 -42.11 -11.02
N VAL A 169 -4.28 -41.43 -10.98
CA VAL A 169 -3.38 -41.45 -9.81
C VAL A 169 -3.84 -40.49 -8.69
N MET A 170 -4.48 -39.36 -9.04
CA MET A 170 -5.04 -38.40 -8.07
C MET A 170 -5.97 -39.01 -6.99
N PRO A 171 -6.91 -39.92 -7.30
CA PRO A 171 -7.74 -40.55 -6.28
C PRO A 171 -6.99 -41.58 -5.41
N ILE A 172 -5.85 -42.12 -5.86
CA ILE A 172 -5.04 -43.08 -5.09
C ILE A 172 -4.16 -42.34 -4.05
N ILE A 173 -3.77 -41.10 -4.35
CA ILE A 173 -3.04 -40.21 -3.42
C ILE A 173 -4.00 -39.49 -2.45
N GLY A 174 -5.30 -39.49 -2.73
CA GLY A 174 -6.31 -38.67 -2.06
C GLY A 174 -7.26 -39.38 -1.09
N HIS A 175 -6.85 -40.46 -0.41
CA HIS A 175 -7.69 -41.11 0.62
C HIS A 175 -6.99 -41.49 1.93
N ASN A 176 -5.86 -40.85 2.25
CA ASN A 176 -5.41 -40.76 3.64
C ASN A 176 -5.70 -39.34 4.12
N GLY A 177 -6.79 -39.19 4.88
CA GLY A 177 -7.19 -37.95 5.52
C GLY A 177 -6.13 -37.45 6.49
N LEU A 178 -5.11 -36.76 5.98
CA LEU A 178 -4.41 -35.73 6.73
C LEU A 178 -5.39 -34.59 6.87
N ASN A 179 -6.20 -34.64 7.94
CA ASN A 179 -6.80 -33.46 8.52
C ASN A 179 -5.67 -32.51 8.89
N TYR A 180 -5.13 -31.76 7.92
CA TYR A 180 -4.45 -30.53 8.20
C TYR A 180 -5.57 -29.59 8.67
N LYS A 181 -5.85 -29.66 9.96
CA LYS A 181 -6.47 -28.53 10.65
C LYS A 181 -5.53 -27.38 10.31
N ILE A 182 -5.93 -26.51 9.38
CA ILE A 182 -5.33 -25.19 9.26
C ILE A 182 -5.69 -24.54 10.60
N ILE A 183 -4.88 -24.81 11.62
CA ILE A 183 -4.78 -23.94 12.77
C ILE A 183 -4.24 -22.68 12.12
N ARG A 184 -5.16 -21.81 11.66
CA ARG A 184 -4.87 -20.39 11.56
C ARG A 184 -4.54 -20.03 12.99
N LYS A 185 -3.27 -20.18 13.35
CA LYS A 185 -2.72 -19.67 14.59
C LYS A 185 -3.09 -18.20 14.49
N ASN A 186 -4.08 -17.79 15.30
CA ASN A 186 -4.59 -16.44 15.30
C ASN A 186 -3.47 -15.60 15.90
N ASN A 187 -2.45 -15.36 15.09
CA ASN A 187 -1.23 -14.69 15.49
C ASN A 187 -1.60 -13.22 15.57
N ASN A 188 -2.01 -12.79 16.75
CA ASN A 188 -2.11 -11.39 17.05
C ASN A 188 -0.73 -10.78 16.77
N PRO A 189 -0.61 -9.73 15.92
CA PRO A 189 0.68 -9.15 15.57
C PRO A 189 1.49 -8.70 16.79
N THR A 190 0.82 -8.27 17.87
CA THR A 190 1.47 -7.95 19.15
C THR A 190 2.15 -9.16 19.76
N ASP A 191 1.57 -10.36 19.68
CA ASP A 191 2.17 -11.57 20.24
C ASP A 191 3.35 -12.07 19.38
N VAL A 192 3.30 -11.81 18.06
CA VAL A 192 4.43 -12.07 17.15
C VAL A 192 5.60 -11.13 17.48
N ALA A 193 5.34 -9.84 17.63
CA ALA A 193 6.34 -8.87 18.03
C ALA A 193 6.94 -9.20 19.41
N ARG A 194 6.10 -9.58 20.39
CA ARG A 194 6.59 -10.01 21.71
C ARG A 194 7.47 -11.26 21.64
N ARG A 195 7.09 -12.25 20.82
CA ARG A 195 7.93 -13.44 20.59
C ARG A 195 9.28 -13.06 19.98
N PHE A 196 9.31 -12.11 19.06
CA PHE A 196 10.56 -11.59 18.51
C PHE A 196 11.43 -10.95 19.60
N VAL A 197 10.87 -10.06 20.41
CA VAL A 197 11.60 -9.41 21.52
C VAL A 197 12.16 -10.43 22.50
N MET A 198 11.36 -11.44 22.88
CA MET A 198 11.80 -12.51 23.78
C MET A 198 12.99 -13.29 23.21
N ARG A 199 12.97 -13.62 21.91
CA ARG A 199 14.08 -14.31 21.24
C ARG A 199 15.33 -13.43 21.10
N PHE A 200 15.13 -12.13 20.88
CA PHE A 200 16.22 -11.17 20.83
C PHE A 200 16.88 -11.02 22.21
N ASP A 201 16.09 -11.01 23.28
CA ASP A 201 16.60 -11.02 24.65
C ASP A 201 17.36 -12.33 24.94
N GLU A 202 16.85 -13.48 24.48
CA GLU A 202 17.54 -14.77 24.60
C GLU A 202 18.88 -14.80 23.84
N SER A 203 18.96 -14.23 22.64
CA SER A 203 20.20 -14.22 21.84
C SER A 203 21.31 -13.36 22.44
N ILE A 204 20.93 -12.35 23.22
CA ILE A 204 21.85 -11.49 23.97
C ILE A 204 22.25 -12.14 25.31
N GLY A 205 21.48 -13.12 25.79
CA GLY A 205 21.69 -13.78 27.08
C GLY A 205 20.93 -13.14 28.25
N ASN A 206 19.95 -12.28 27.96
CA ASN A 206 19.06 -11.71 28.98
C ASN A 206 18.08 -12.79 29.48
N SER A 207 17.91 -12.90 30.81
CA SER A 207 16.99 -13.87 31.40
C SER A 207 15.54 -13.43 31.19
N THR A 208 14.79 -14.20 30.39
CA THR A 208 13.43 -13.86 29.99
C THR A 208 12.42 -14.15 31.11
N TYR A 209 12.13 -13.14 31.94
CA TYR A 209 11.03 -13.17 32.92
C TYR A 209 9.61 -13.25 32.28
N TYR A 210 9.49 -13.35 30.94
CA TYR A 210 8.23 -13.37 30.21
C TYR A 210 7.48 -14.72 30.23
N SER A 211 8.06 -15.79 30.79
CA SER A 211 7.47 -17.14 30.80
C SER A 211 6.12 -17.23 31.53
N GLY A 212 5.81 -16.33 32.48
CA GLY A 212 4.60 -16.45 33.31
C GLY A 212 3.29 -15.94 32.68
N ARG A 213 3.33 -15.24 31.54
CA ARG A 213 2.15 -14.52 31.00
C ARG A 213 1.47 -15.19 29.80
N LEU A 214 2.16 -16.09 29.08
CA LEU A 214 1.58 -16.77 27.91
C LEU A 214 0.70 -17.98 28.28
N ASP A 215 0.95 -18.63 29.42
CA ASP A 215 0.20 -19.84 29.80
C ASP A 215 -1.25 -19.56 30.23
N ASN A 216 -1.59 -18.30 30.53
CA ASN A 216 -2.89 -17.95 31.08
C ASN A 216 -3.92 -17.47 30.04
N MET A 217 -3.58 -17.49 28.74
CA MET A 217 -4.47 -17.03 27.66
C MET A 217 -5.14 -18.18 26.88
N GLY A 218 -4.81 -19.44 27.21
CA GLY A 218 -5.38 -20.65 26.62
C GLY A 218 -6.55 -21.27 27.40
N SER A 219 -6.80 -20.84 28.64
CA SER A 219 -7.82 -21.44 29.50
C SER A 219 -8.99 -20.49 29.68
N ARG A 220 -10.08 -20.74 28.96
CA ARG A 220 -11.41 -20.22 29.32
C ARG A 220 -11.70 -20.59 30.78
N PRO A 221 -11.95 -19.65 31.70
CA PRO A 221 -12.48 -20.02 32.98
C PRO A 221 -13.93 -20.43 32.77
N ASN A 222 -14.23 -21.69 33.10
CA ASN A 222 -15.57 -22.20 33.19
C ASN A 222 -16.27 -21.44 34.33
N ILE A 223 -17.30 -20.65 34.01
CA ILE A 223 -18.10 -19.95 35.01
C ILE A 223 -18.92 -20.99 35.76
N GLY A 224 -18.52 -21.27 37.00
CA GLY A 224 -19.24 -22.15 37.89
C GLY A 224 -18.68 -22.11 39.31
N SER A 225 -19.52 -21.67 40.24
CA SER A 225 -19.39 -21.70 41.70
C SER A 225 -18.70 -20.52 42.40
N GLU A 226 -19.55 -19.71 43.01
CA GLU A 226 -19.28 -18.96 44.23
C GLU A 226 -18.64 -19.88 45.30
N ARG A 227 -17.68 -19.35 46.05
CA ARG A 227 -17.58 -19.48 47.51
C ARG A 227 -16.56 -18.51 48.09
N VAL A 228 -17.05 -17.72 49.04
CA VAL A 228 -16.31 -16.85 49.96
C VAL A 228 -15.48 -17.73 50.90
N GLY A 229 -14.22 -17.36 51.13
CA GLY A 229 -13.34 -18.00 52.10
C GLY A 229 -12.16 -17.11 52.48
N HIS A 230 -12.21 -16.60 53.72
CA HIS A 230 -11.16 -15.88 54.44
C HIS A 230 -9.85 -16.69 54.55
N GLY A 231 -8.70 -16.02 54.54
CA GLY A 231 -7.41 -16.64 54.88
C GLY A 231 -6.22 -15.68 54.85
N LEU A 232 -5.73 -15.35 56.02
CA LEU A 232 -4.55 -14.51 56.32
C LEU A 232 -3.23 -15.19 55.93
N GLY A 233 -2.20 -14.38 55.65
CA GLY A 233 -0.79 -14.74 55.86
C GLY A 233 0.04 -14.96 54.59
N GLY A 234 0.92 -14.00 54.28
CA GLY A 234 1.90 -14.15 53.19
C GLY A 234 2.69 -12.86 52.92
N ARG A 235 3.16 -12.19 53.98
CA ARG A 235 3.98 -10.98 53.90
C ARG A 235 5.40 -11.33 54.31
N SER A 236 6.20 -11.84 53.36
CA SER A 236 7.67 -11.99 53.46
C SER A 236 8.30 -12.69 52.24
N TYR A 237 7.74 -12.54 51.03
CA TYR A 237 8.38 -13.02 49.79
C TYR A 237 8.60 -11.91 48.74
N SER A 238 8.06 -10.71 48.94
CA SER A 238 8.21 -9.60 47.99
C SER A 238 9.54 -8.87 48.12
N GLU A 239 10.06 -8.69 49.35
CA GLU A 239 11.26 -7.86 49.57
C GLU A 239 12.56 -8.56 49.12
N GLU A 240 12.70 -9.88 49.33
CA GLU A 240 13.83 -10.66 48.81
C GLU A 240 13.71 -10.86 47.29
N ALA A 241 12.51 -11.00 46.75
CA ALA A 241 12.29 -11.03 45.30
C ALA A 241 12.66 -9.68 44.67
N ASP A 242 12.25 -8.55 45.25
CA ASP A 242 12.57 -7.21 44.76
C ASP A 242 14.08 -6.91 44.82
N HIS A 243 14.79 -7.41 45.83
CA HIS A 243 16.24 -7.29 45.93
C HIS A 243 16.98 -8.15 44.88
N LEU A 244 16.52 -9.38 44.63
CA LEU A 244 17.04 -10.24 43.55
C LEU A 244 16.68 -9.71 42.14
N ILE A 245 15.49 -9.11 41.98
CA ILE A 245 15.05 -8.44 40.75
C ILE A 245 15.92 -7.20 40.47
N SER A 246 16.27 -6.43 41.51
CA SER A 246 17.19 -5.29 41.37
C SER A 246 18.61 -5.71 40.99
N GLN A 247 19.14 -6.81 41.55
CA GLN A 247 20.45 -7.35 41.18
C GLN A 247 20.47 -7.97 39.78
N ASN A 248 19.40 -8.62 39.35
CA ASN A 248 19.27 -9.18 38.00
C ASN A 248 19.07 -8.08 36.95
N SER A 249 18.46 -6.94 37.30
CA SER A 249 18.34 -5.79 36.39
C SER A 249 19.69 -5.18 35.99
N SER A 250 20.71 -5.31 36.86
CA SER A 250 22.09 -4.89 36.56
C SER A 250 22.91 -5.89 35.74
N LEU A 251 22.38 -7.09 35.48
CA LEU A 251 23.02 -8.11 34.62
C LEU A 251 22.39 -8.18 33.22
N ASN A 252 21.30 -7.46 32.98
CA ASN A 252 20.69 -7.39 31.66
C ASN A 252 21.52 -6.47 30.77
N ILE A 253 21.88 -6.99 29.60
CA ILE A 253 22.53 -6.24 28.55
C ILE A 253 21.50 -5.30 27.92
N ASP A 254 21.86 -4.03 27.81
CA ASP A 254 21.02 -3.01 27.20
C ASP A 254 20.70 -3.36 25.74
N ARG A 255 19.45 -3.10 25.34
CA ARG A 255 18.98 -3.32 23.97
C ARG A 255 18.15 -2.15 23.44
N PRO A 256 17.93 -2.08 22.10
CA PRO A 256 16.96 -1.16 21.54
C PRO A 256 15.55 -1.44 22.08
N ASP A 257 14.76 -0.38 22.28
CA ASP A 257 13.38 -0.49 22.72
C ASP A 257 12.46 -0.81 21.53
N PHE A 258 12.21 -2.10 21.31
CA PHE A 258 11.38 -2.59 20.21
C PHE A 258 9.89 -2.44 20.52
N LEU A 259 9.14 -1.92 19.55
CA LEU A 259 7.69 -1.79 19.61
C LEU A 259 7.00 -3.16 19.53
N GLU A 260 6.20 -3.51 20.55
CA GLU A 260 5.34 -4.71 20.57
C GLU A 260 4.06 -4.55 19.72
N CYS A 261 4.21 -4.16 18.45
CA CYS A 261 3.08 -3.98 17.53
C CYS A 261 3.37 -4.46 16.11
N ALA A 262 2.31 -4.50 15.29
CA ALA A 262 2.43 -4.71 13.85
C ALA A 262 3.31 -3.61 13.21
N TYR A 263 4.02 -3.95 12.13
CA TYR A 263 4.76 -2.98 11.30
C TYR A 263 3.85 -1.87 10.78
N SER A 264 2.64 -2.22 10.34
CA SER A 264 1.64 -1.24 9.87
C SER A 264 1.25 -0.23 10.96
N GLN A 265 1.15 -0.68 12.21
CA GLN A 265 0.85 0.16 13.36
C GLN A 265 2.05 1.05 13.74
N ALA A 266 3.27 0.50 13.70
CA ALA A 266 4.49 1.28 13.90
C ALA A 266 4.60 2.40 12.86
N LEU A 267 4.40 2.10 11.57
CA LEU A 267 4.38 3.09 10.49
C LEU A 267 3.33 4.19 10.72
N PHE A 268 2.12 3.82 11.15
CA PHE A 268 1.06 4.78 11.43
C PHE A 268 1.46 5.73 12.56
N TYR A 269 2.04 5.21 13.64
CA TYR A 269 2.50 6.01 14.78
C TYR A 269 3.62 6.98 14.36
N VAL A 270 4.59 6.49 13.59
CA VAL A 270 5.72 7.29 13.07
C VAL A 270 5.22 8.39 12.14
N LYS A 271 4.27 8.08 11.25
CA LYS A 271 3.65 9.07 10.34
C LYS A 271 2.85 10.13 11.11
N LYS A 272 2.13 9.72 12.16
CA LYS A 272 1.31 10.62 12.98
C LYS A 272 2.16 11.59 13.79
N HIS A 273 3.33 11.16 14.28
CA HIS A 273 4.20 11.97 15.13
C HIS A 273 5.45 12.52 14.40
N ALA A 274 5.59 12.27 13.10
CA ALA A 274 6.77 12.61 12.30
C ALA A 274 8.09 12.25 13.01
N ARG A 275 8.19 10.99 13.46
CA ARG A 275 9.38 10.44 14.12
C ARG A 275 10.23 9.62 13.14
N TRP A 276 11.39 9.16 13.62
CA TRP A 276 12.22 8.19 12.93
C TRP A 276 11.78 6.77 13.28
N LEU A 277 11.91 5.85 12.33
CA LEU A 277 11.68 4.43 12.54
C LEU A 277 12.90 3.65 12.08
N MET A 278 13.49 2.89 12.99
CA MET A 278 14.50 1.88 12.68
C MET A 278 13.82 0.51 12.58
N VAL A 279 13.95 -0.14 11.44
CA VAL A 279 13.42 -1.48 11.16
C VAL A 279 14.59 -2.44 11.17
N TYR A 280 14.55 -3.42 12.07
CA TYR A 280 15.51 -4.51 12.14
C TYR A 280 14.82 -5.82 11.74
N ILE A 281 15.41 -6.55 10.79
CA ILE A 281 14.91 -7.86 10.39
C ILE A 281 16.05 -8.86 10.49
N ASP A 282 15.74 -9.97 11.16
CA ASP A 282 16.69 -11.03 11.43
C ASP A 282 16.25 -12.39 10.89
N CYS A 283 17.19 -13.32 10.78
CA CYS A 283 16.93 -14.74 10.53
C CYS A 283 17.91 -15.58 11.35
N GLU A 284 17.37 -16.43 12.22
CA GLU A 284 18.11 -17.33 13.12
C GLU A 284 19.10 -18.26 12.39
N GLU A 285 18.81 -18.65 11.15
CA GLU A 285 19.65 -19.56 10.38
C GLU A 285 20.93 -18.90 9.85
N ASN A 286 21.02 -17.58 9.97
CA ASN A 286 22.13 -16.82 9.43
C ASN A 286 23.22 -16.62 10.48
N GLN A 287 24.43 -17.10 10.20
CA GLN A 287 25.57 -17.02 11.12
C GLN A 287 25.96 -15.56 11.43
N ASP A 288 25.81 -14.67 10.45
CA ASP A 288 26.14 -13.24 10.55
C ASP A 288 25.24 -12.47 11.52
N SER A 289 24.08 -13.02 11.88
CA SER A 289 23.06 -12.34 12.68
C SER A 289 23.46 -12.20 14.15
N THR A 290 24.01 -13.25 14.75
CA THR A 290 24.46 -13.23 16.15
C THR A 290 25.64 -12.29 16.36
N ALA A 291 26.62 -12.31 15.44
CA ALA A 291 27.74 -11.37 15.44
C ALA A 291 27.25 -9.93 15.29
N PHE A 292 26.33 -9.65 14.36
CA PHE A 292 25.79 -8.31 14.17
C PHE A 292 25.01 -7.78 15.39
N ILE A 293 24.24 -8.63 16.07
CA ILE A 293 23.51 -8.21 17.28
C ILE A 293 24.50 -7.75 18.36
N ASN A 294 25.49 -8.58 18.65
CA ASN A 294 26.44 -8.34 19.75
C ASN A 294 27.43 -7.22 19.45
N ASP A 295 27.98 -7.19 18.23
CA ASP A 295 29.04 -6.24 17.88
C ASP A 295 28.47 -4.85 17.54
N VAL A 296 27.24 -4.79 16.99
CA VAL A 296 26.66 -3.58 16.41
C VAL A 296 25.43 -3.10 17.19
N LEU A 297 24.34 -3.88 17.23
CA LEU A 297 23.06 -3.39 17.78
C LEU A 297 23.05 -3.17 19.30
N VAL A 298 23.79 -4.00 20.03
CA VAL A 298 23.94 -3.92 21.49
C VAL A 298 25.00 -2.88 21.89
N ASN A 299 25.77 -2.37 20.93
CA ASN A 299 26.82 -1.43 21.22
C ASN A 299 26.26 -0.11 21.83
N PRO A 300 26.86 0.42 22.92
CA PRO A 300 26.41 1.64 23.57
C PRO A 300 26.31 2.85 22.63
N GLU A 301 27.15 2.94 21.58
CA GLU A 301 27.10 4.04 20.60
C GLU A 301 25.81 4.06 19.77
N ILE A 302 25.32 2.88 19.38
CA ILE A 302 24.04 2.77 18.65
C ILE A 302 22.88 3.06 19.61
N LEU A 303 22.96 2.53 20.83
CA LEU A 303 21.91 2.71 21.83
C LEU A 303 21.78 4.18 22.26
N SER A 304 22.88 4.90 22.44
CA SER A 304 22.85 6.35 22.71
C SER A 304 22.27 7.10 21.52
N PHE A 305 22.69 6.79 20.29
CA PHE A 305 22.14 7.40 19.08
C PHE A 305 20.62 7.21 18.94
N ILE A 306 20.10 6.03 19.29
CA ILE A 306 18.65 5.75 19.26
C ILE A 306 17.92 6.54 20.35
N LYS A 307 18.45 6.54 21.58
CA LYS A 307 17.84 7.22 22.75
C LYS A 307 17.86 8.74 22.59
N GLU A 308 18.98 9.33 22.18
CA GLU A 308 19.14 10.78 22.00
C GLU A 308 18.25 11.34 20.90
N ASN A 309 18.06 10.58 19.81
CA ASN A 309 17.28 11.02 18.66
C ASN A 309 15.81 10.57 18.69
N ASP A 310 15.35 9.95 19.79
CA ASP A 310 13.99 9.41 19.97
C ASP A 310 13.54 8.56 18.76
N ILE A 311 14.42 7.64 18.34
CA ILE A 311 14.19 6.75 17.19
C ILE A 311 13.38 5.53 17.67
N LEU A 312 12.23 5.31 17.05
CA LEU A 312 11.41 4.14 17.34
C LEU A 312 11.99 2.91 16.67
N CYS A 313 12.07 1.79 17.39
CA CYS A 313 12.62 0.55 16.84
C CYS A 313 11.51 -0.47 16.63
N TRP A 314 11.50 -1.12 15.47
CA TRP A 314 10.64 -2.25 15.17
C TRP A 314 11.50 -3.42 14.71
N GLY A 315 11.19 -4.61 15.23
CA GLY A 315 11.95 -5.82 14.98
C GLY A 315 11.06 -6.96 14.49
N GLY A 316 11.56 -7.76 13.56
CA GLY A 316 10.83 -8.90 13.02
C GLY A 316 11.74 -10.04 12.56
N ASP A 317 11.24 -11.26 12.68
CA ASP A 317 11.88 -12.47 12.15
C ASP A 317 11.46 -12.66 10.68
N PHE A 318 12.41 -12.95 9.80
CA PHE A 318 12.20 -13.22 8.38
C PHE A 318 11.17 -14.33 8.11
N LYS A 319 11.03 -15.29 9.03
CA LYS A 319 10.05 -16.40 8.92
C LYS A 319 8.59 -15.91 9.04
N GLU A 320 8.37 -14.74 9.62
CA GLU A 320 7.03 -14.15 9.75
C GLU A 320 6.56 -13.48 8.46
N SER A 321 5.27 -13.61 8.16
CA SER A 321 4.69 -13.07 6.93
C SER A 321 4.80 -11.54 6.83
N GLU A 322 4.70 -10.82 7.96
CA GLU A 322 4.83 -9.36 8.00
C GLU A 322 6.25 -8.92 7.66
N SER A 323 7.26 -9.47 8.35
CA SER A 323 8.67 -9.19 8.08
C SER A 323 9.06 -9.56 6.65
N PHE A 324 8.56 -10.69 6.14
CA PHE A 324 8.79 -11.11 4.75
C PHE A 324 8.23 -10.10 3.75
N GLN A 325 7.04 -9.54 3.99
CA GLN A 325 6.48 -8.47 3.16
C GLN A 325 7.35 -7.21 3.19
N VAL A 326 7.85 -6.82 4.36
CA VAL A 326 8.78 -5.69 4.52
C VAL A 326 10.07 -5.93 3.73
N CYS A 327 10.62 -7.15 3.78
CA CYS A 327 11.77 -7.55 2.97
C CYS A 327 11.54 -7.40 1.47
N ASN A 328 10.38 -7.85 0.99
CA ASN A 328 10.02 -7.72 -0.42
C ASN A 328 9.82 -6.25 -0.82
N GLN A 329 9.18 -5.46 0.03
CA GLN A 329 8.95 -4.03 -0.20
C GLN A 329 10.29 -3.27 -0.37
N PHE A 330 11.27 -3.57 0.47
CA PHE A 330 12.59 -2.93 0.42
C PHE A 330 13.62 -3.65 -0.46
N LYS A 331 13.21 -4.74 -1.14
CA LYS A 331 14.07 -5.59 -2.00
C LYS A 331 15.33 -6.01 -1.23
N ILE A 332 15.12 -6.70 -0.12
CA ILE A 332 16.18 -7.17 0.75
C ILE A 332 16.76 -8.48 0.22
N ASN A 333 18.07 -8.52 0.03
CA ASN A 333 18.76 -9.67 -0.56
C ASN A 333 19.72 -10.37 0.44
N LYS A 334 20.07 -9.69 1.54
CA LYS A 334 20.97 -10.20 2.58
C LYS A 334 20.44 -9.79 3.95
N LEU A 335 20.52 -10.72 4.90
CA LEU A 335 20.22 -10.52 6.31
C LEU A 335 21.54 -10.57 7.11
N PRO A 336 21.59 -10.03 8.34
CA PRO A 336 20.59 -9.16 8.97
C PRO A 336 20.37 -7.85 8.20
N PHE A 337 19.20 -7.24 8.36
CA PHE A 337 18.87 -5.95 7.73
C PHE A 337 18.52 -4.90 8.77
N VAL A 338 19.10 -3.71 8.58
CA VAL A 338 18.70 -2.49 9.30
C VAL A 338 18.29 -1.42 8.29
N GLY A 339 17.07 -0.92 8.46
CA GLY A 339 16.51 0.17 7.65
C GLY A 339 16.16 1.36 8.52
N LEU A 340 16.57 2.55 8.11
CA LEU A 340 16.12 3.80 8.73
C LEU A 340 15.09 4.48 7.84
N LEU A 341 13.90 4.73 8.38
CA LEU A 341 12.79 5.36 7.69
C LEU A 341 12.43 6.69 8.34
N CYS A 342 12.02 7.65 7.51
CA CYS A 342 11.40 8.88 7.97
C CYS A 342 10.41 9.42 6.93
N LEU A 343 9.64 10.44 7.33
CA LEU A 343 8.88 11.21 6.38
C LEU A 343 9.81 12.12 5.58
N THR A 344 9.66 12.10 4.26
CA THR A 344 10.39 12.94 3.32
C THR A 344 9.41 13.70 2.45
N GLN A 345 9.72 14.96 2.16
CA GLN A 345 9.02 15.75 1.15
C GLN A 345 9.92 15.92 -0.08
N ASN A 346 9.36 15.70 -1.26
CA ASN A 346 10.04 16.01 -2.50
C ASN A 346 9.81 17.48 -2.83
N GLN A 347 10.89 18.16 -3.23
CA GLN A 347 10.84 19.54 -3.66
C GLN A 347 10.84 19.59 -5.18
N THR A 348 9.79 20.13 -5.77
CA THR A 348 9.66 20.28 -7.23
C THR A 348 9.70 21.76 -7.59
N PRO A 349 10.65 22.20 -8.43
CA PRO A 349 10.69 23.58 -8.88
C PRO A 349 9.50 23.84 -9.81
N THR A 350 8.64 24.77 -9.44
CA THR A 350 7.49 25.23 -10.23
C THR A 350 7.70 26.71 -10.59
N SER A 351 7.01 27.23 -11.60
CA SER A 351 7.08 28.65 -12.01
C SER A 351 6.74 29.64 -10.89
N SER A 352 5.99 29.20 -9.87
CA SER A 352 5.63 29.96 -8.67
C SER A 352 6.61 29.79 -7.50
N GLY A 353 7.71 29.05 -7.69
CA GLY A 353 8.71 28.77 -6.66
C GLY A 353 8.87 27.28 -6.35
N MET A 354 9.55 26.97 -5.24
CA MET A 354 9.73 25.60 -4.78
C MET A 354 8.43 25.10 -4.13
N GLN A 355 7.82 24.06 -4.69
CA GLN A 355 6.64 23.42 -4.13
C GLN A 355 7.07 22.14 -3.40
N ASN A 356 6.61 21.96 -2.16
CA ASN A 356 6.84 20.74 -1.38
C ASN A 356 5.69 19.76 -1.63
N SER A 357 6.01 18.52 -1.95
CA SER A 357 5.01 17.45 -2.04
C SER A 357 4.46 17.09 -0.65
N ALA A 358 3.35 16.34 -0.63
CA ALA A 358 2.90 15.71 0.61
C ALA A 358 4.02 14.83 1.23
N PRO A 359 4.15 14.79 2.57
CA PRO A 359 5.11 13.92 3.24
C PRO A 359 4.83 12.44 2.94
N LEU A 360 5.85 11.72 2.45
CA LEU A 360 5.79 10.29 2.18
C LEU A 360 6.80 9.56 3.06
N MET A 361 6.43 8.37 3.55
CA MET A 361 7.36 7.51 4.28
C MET A 361 8.37 6.91 3.30
N SER A 362 9.65 7.16 3.55
CA SER A 362 10.74 6.71 2.67
C SER A 362 11.80 5.98 3.47
N LEU A 363 12.37 4.93 2.87
CA LEU A 363 13.58 4.29 3.38
C LEU A 363 14.78 5.17 3.04
N VAL A 364 15.40 5.74 4.07
CA VAL A 364 16.49 6.71 3.96
C VAL A 364 17.85 6.04 4.00
N CYS A 365 18.02 5.07 4.89
CA CYS A 365 19.24 4.28 5.03
C CYS A 365 18.93 2.80 4.93
N LYS A 366 19.79 2.06 4.23
CA LYS A 366 19.66 0.63 3.99
C LYS A 366 21.00 -0.05 4.28
N ILE A 367 21.01 -0.90 5.30
CA ILE A 367 22.15 -1.69 5.73
C ILE A 367 21.76 -3.17 5.60
N GLN A 368 22.60 -3.94 4.93
CA GLN A 368 22.34 -5.33 4.59
C GLN A 368 23.57 -6.18 4.87
N GLY A 369 23.36 -7.31 5.52
CA GLY A 369 24.42 -8.22 5.96
C GLY A 369 25.24 -7.63 7.11
N TYR A 370 26.20 -8.43 7.58
CA TYR A 370 27.16 -7.98 8.57
C TYR A 370 28.00 -6.81 8.05
N GLN A 371 28.08 -5.74 8.84
CA GLN A 371 28.91 -4.56 8.60
C GLN A 371 29.47 -4.09 9.94
N ASP A 372 30.71 -3.61 9.92
CA ASP A 372 31.36 -3.08 11.12
C ASP A 372 30.60 -1.87 11.70
N LEU A 373 30.66 -1.72 13.02
CA LEU A 373 30.00 -0.66 13.79
C LEU A 373 30.26 0.72 13.20
N ASN A 374 31.52 1.03 12.90
CA ASN A 374 31.93 2.33 12.35
C ASN A 374 31.24 2.65 11.02
N THR A 375 31.09 1.63 10.17
CA THR A 375 30.45 1.76 8.86
C THR A 375 28.95 1.97 9.02
N VAL A 376 28.32 1.26 9.97
CA VAL A 376 26.90 1.40 10.29
C VAL A 376 26.61 2.78 10.85
N MET A 377 27.36 3.22 11.85
CA MET A 377 27.22 4.55 12.46
C MET A 377 27.45 5.68 11.46
N PHE A 378 28.47 5.58 10.61
CA PHE A 378 28.71 6.56 9.55
C PHE A 378 27.50 6.69 8.60
N LYS A 379 26.90 5.56 8.20
CA LYS A 379 25.72 5.56 7.32
C LYS A 379 24.47 6.11 8.02
N LEU A 380 24.27 5.78 9.29
CA LEU A 380 23.15 6.28 10.09
C LEU A 380 23.27 7.79 10.32
N ASN A 381 24.43 8.29 10.76
CA ASN A 381 24.68 9.71 10.97
C ASN A 381 24.52 10.52 9.68
N LYS A 382 25.11 10.05 8.57
CA LYS A 382 24.97 10.70 7.26
C LYS A 382 23.51 10.79 6.80
N ALA A 383 22.72 9.75 7.04
CA ALA A 383 21.30 9.74 6.74
C ALA A 383 20.53 10.69 7.65
N TYR A 384 20.84 10.68 8.95
CA TYR A 384 20.21 11.55 9.93
C TYR A 384 20.46 13.03 9.62
N GLU A 385 21.72 13.46 9.49
CA GLU A 385 22.08 14.85 9.19
C GLU A 385 21.42 15.39 7.92
N LYS A 386 21.30 14.55 6.89
CA LYS A 386 20.70 14.94 5.61
C LYS A 386 19.20 15.17 5.68
N PHE A 387 18.45 14.34 6.42
CA PHE A 387 16.98 14.34 6.38
C PHE A 387 16.34 14.89 7.66
N ASN A 388 17.07 14.99 8.77
CA ASN A 388 16.60 15.56 10.02
C ASN A 388 16.04 17.00 9.87
N PRO A 389 16.68 17.96 9.16
CA PRO A 389 16.11 19.30 9.04
C PRO A 389 14.73 19.30 8.36
N ASN A 390 14.55 18.45 7.34
CA ASN A 390 13.26 18.27 6.66
C ASN A 390 12.23 17.65 7.61
N LEU A 391 12.61 16.61 8.36
CA LEU A 391 11.72 15.99 9.34
C LEU A 391 11.29 16.94 10.46
N ILE A 392 12.19 17.80 10.94
CA ILE A 392 11.87 18.83 11.95
C ILE A 392 10.82 19.80 11.40
N THR A 393 10.94 20.24 10.15
CA THR A 393 9.92 21.09 9.52
C THR A 393 8.57 20.39 9.42
N ILE A 394 8.55 19.13 8.96
CA ILE A 394 7.31 18.32 8.88
C ILE A 394 6.70 18.13 10.28
N ARG A 395 7.53 17.88 11.30
CA ARG A 395 7.07 17.69 12.68
C ARG A 395 6.41 18.97 13.22
N ALA A 396 7.03 20.12 12.98
CA ALA A 396 6.47 21.40 13.38
C ALA A 396 5.14 21.69 12.66
N ASP A 397 5.00 21.31 11.38
CA ASP A 397 3.74 21.43 10.64
C ASP A 397 2.64 20.53 11.24
N VAL A 398 2.98 19.26 11.52
CA VAL A 398 2.05 18.29 12.13
C VAL A 398 1.61 18.75 13.53
N GLU A 399 2.53 19.27 14.35
CA GLU A 399 2.21 19.77 15.68
C GLU A 399 1.26 20.98 15.62
N ARG A 400 1.54 21.95 14.74
CA ARG A 400 0.65 23.10 14.51
C ARG A 400 -0.75 22.68 14.07
N ASP A 401 -0.86 21.68 13.19
CA ASP A 401 -2.14 21.12 12.76
C ASP A 401 -2.90 20.45 13.91
N LEU A 402 -2.20 19.67 14.74
CA LEU A 402 -2.78 19.00 15.90
C LEU A 402 -3.28 20.01 16.94
N GLU A 403 -2.50 21.04 17.22
CA GLU A 403 -2.87 22.13 18.13
C GLU A 403 -4.09 22.90 17.63
N SER A 404 -4.12 23.25 16.34
CA SER A 404 -5.25 23.91 15.70
C SER A 404 -6.54 23.09 15.81
N ARG A 405 -6.47 21.78 15.57
CA ARG A 405 -7.61 20.86 15.75
C ARG A 405 -8.07 20.79 17.20
N LYS A 406 -7.13 20.68 18.14
CA LYS A 406 -7.41 20.62 19.58
C LYS A 406 -8.05 21.92 20.08
N MET A 407 -7.62 23.07 19.55
CA MET A 407 -8.19 24.37 19.88
C MET A 407 -9.64 24.46 19.41
N ARG A 408 -9.93 24.07 18.17
CA ARG A 408 -11.31 24.03 17.63
C ARG A 408 -12.20 23.10 18.44
N GLN A 409 -11.72 21.90 18.75
CA GLN A 409 -12.47 20.95 19.58
C GLN A 409 -12.81 21.53 20.96
N ARG A 410 -11.87 22.20 21.63
CA ARG A 410 -12.11 22.86 22.92
C ARG A 410 -13.13 24.00 22.80
N GLN A 411 -13.10 24.76 21.71
CA GLN A 411 -14.08 25.82 21.46
C GLN A 411 -15.48 25.23 21.25
N ASP A 412 -15.60 24.16 20.48
CA ASP A 412 -16.86 23.46 20.23
C ASP A 412 -17.43 22.85 21.53
N GLU A 413 -16.59 22.21 22.33
CA GLU A 413 -16.97 21.66 23.65
C GLU A 413 -17.46 22.77 24.59
N ALA A 414 -16.74 23.89 24.67
CA ALA A 414 -17.13 25.03 25.51
C ALA A 414 -18.45 25.67 25.04
N TYR A 415 -18.66 25.77 23.72
CA TYR A 415 -19.91 26.25 23.13
C TYR A 415 -21.07 25.32 23.45
N GLN A 416 -20.89 24.00 23.29
CA GLN A 416 -21.90 23.01 23.62
C GLN A 416 -22.29 23.04 25.10
N GLN A 417 -21.31 23.14 26.00
CA GLN A 417 -21.57 23.28 27.44
C GLN A 417 -22.34 24.55 27.75
N SER A 418 -21.99 25.68 27.13
CA SER A 418 -22.69 26.95 27.32
C SER A 418 -24.14 26.87 26.82
N LEU A 419 -24.35 26.28 25.64
CA LEU A 419 -25.68 26.05 25.07
C LEU A 419 -26.53 25.14 25.97
N GLN A 420 -25.94 24.10 26.56
CA GLN A 420 -26.63 23.23 27.51
C GLN A 420 -27.02 23.98 28.78
N ARG A 421 -26.13 24.81 29.34
CA ARG A 421 -26.45 25.67 30.51
C ARG A 421 -27.58 26.64 30.20
N ASP A 422 -27.57 27.27 29.04
CA ASP A 422 -28.61 28.21 28.64
C ASP A 422 -29.96 27.52 28.44
N LYS A 423 -29.96 26.33 27.81
CA LYS A 423 -31.16 25.48 27.71
C LYS A 423 -31.69 25.07 29.09
N ALA A 424 -30.82 24.62 29.99
CA ALA A 424 -31.20 24.22 31.35
C ALA A 424 -31.78 25.39 32.14
N LYS A 425 -31.15 26.57 32.08
CA LYS A 425 -31.62 27.79 32.74
C LYS A 425 -32.96 28.26 32.18
N LYS A 426 -33.17 28.15 30.86
CA LYS A 426 -34.46 28.46 30.23
C LYS A 426 -35.56 27.52 30.72
N LEU A 427 -35.29 26.22 30.76
CA LEU A 427 -36.22 25.20 31.24
C LEU A 427 -36.55 25.40 32.74
N GLN A 428 -35.55 25.66 33.57
CA GLN A 428 -35.75 25.95 34.99
C GLN A 428 -36.62 27.18 35.21
N ARG A 429 -36.39 28.25 34.44
CA ARG A 429 -37.24 29.46 34.48
C ARG A 429 -38.68 29.19 34.04
N GLN A 430 -38.89 28.31 33.05
CA GLN A 430 -40.23 27.92 32.62
C GLN A 430 -40.96 27.12 33.70
N LEU A 431 -40.29 26.11 34.27
CA LEU A 431 -40.85 25.30 35.36
C LEU A 431 -41.19 26.14 36.61
N ALA A 432 -40.32 27.07 37.01
CA ALA A 432 -40.58 27.95 38.14
C ALA A 432 -41.79 28.87 37.90
N LYS A 433 -41.98 29.37 36.67
CA LYS A 433 -43.17 30.15 36.30
C LYS A 433 -44.44 29.31 36.33
N GLU A 434 -44.39 28.07 35.85
CA GLU A 434 -45.54 27.16 35.90
C GLU A 434 -45.90 26.78 37.33
N GLN A 435 -44.91 26.49 38.18
CA GLN A 435 -45.13 26.22 39.60
C GLN A 435 -45.76 27.41 40.31
N ALA A 436 -45.22 28.61 40.13
CA ALA A 436 -45.79 29.82 40.70
C ALA A 436 -47.23 30.07 40.24
N ARG A 437 -47.57 29.74 38.98
CA ARG A 437 -48.95 29.83 38.47
C ARG A 437 -49.88 28.83 39.16
N LYS A 438 -49.45 27.56 39.26
CA LYS A 438 -50.22 26.51 39.95
C LYS A 438 -50.43 26.84 41.43
N ASP A 439 -49.40 27.35 42.11
CA ASP A 439 -49.49 27.74 43.51
C ASP A 439 -50.46 28.92 43.71
N ALA A 440 -50.45 29.91 42.81
CA ALA A 440 -51.40 31.01 42.83
C ALA A 440 -52.84 30.52 42.58
N GLU A 441 -53.05 29.61 41.62
CA GLU A 441 -54.35 28.98 41.36
C GLU A 441 -54.86 28.21 42.60
N LEU A 442 -54.00 27.43 43.26
CA LEU A 442 -54.34 26.72 44.50
C LEU A 442 -54.69 27.67 45.65
N GLN A 443 -53.95 28.77 45.80
CA GLN A 443 -54.26 29.79 46.81
C GLN A 443 -55.61 30.45 46.56
N GLN A 444 -55.93 30.79 45.30
CA GLN A 444 -57.23 31.33 44.93
C GLN A 444 -58.35 30.33 45.23
N LEU A 445 -58.19 29.07 44.84
CA LEU A 445 -59.17 28.01 45.10
C LEU A 445 -59.40 27.83 46.61
N LYS A 446 -58.32 27.86 47.41
CA LYS A 446 -58.39 27.78 48.88
C LYS A 446 -59.15 28.96 49.49
N GLN A 447 -58.92 30.17 48.99
CA GLN A 447 -59.66 31.36 49.44
C GLN A 447 -61.14 31.28 49.08
N GLN A 448 -61.48 30.82 47.87
CA GLN A 448 -62.86 30.60 47.45
C GLN A 448 -63.55 29.55 48.33
N TRP A 449 -62.88 28.43 48.62
CA TRP A 449 -63.39 27.41 49.53
C TRP A 449 -63.62 27.94 50.95
N LEU A 450 -62.68 28.73 51.48
CA LEU A 450 -62.83 29.37 52.80
C LEU A 450 -64.03 30.32 52.85
N LYS A 451 -64.24 31.11 51.78
CA LYS A 451 -65.42 32.01 51.66
C LYS A 451 -66.72 31.21 51.60
N TRP A 452 -66.77 30.17 50.77
CA TRP A 452 -67.93 29.27 50.68
C TRP A 452 -68.23 28.59 52.02
N ARG A 453 -67.19 28.11 52.73
CA ARG A 453 -67.34 27.48 54.05
C ARG A 453 -67.97 28.43 55.07
N LYS A 454 -67.58 29.71 55.07
CA LYS A 454 -68.15 30.74 55.96
C LYS A 454 -69.59 31.14 55.62
N SER A 455 -70.03 30.96 54.37
CA SER A 455 -71.39 31.32 53.96
C SER A 455 -72.41 30.19 54.13
N THR A 456 -71.94 28.95 54.32
CA THR A 456 -72.79 27.74 54.26
C THR A 456 -72.93 27.03 55.63
N LEU A 457 -72.05 27.33 56.58
CA LEU A 457 -72.08 26.91 57.99
C LEU A 457 -72.26 28.16 58.86
#